data_AF-A0A2T5DG88-F1
#
_entry.id   AF-A0A2T5DG88-F1
#
_cell.length_a   1.000
_cell.length_b   1.000
_cell.length_c   1.000
_cell.angle_alpha   90.00
_cell.angle_beta   90.00
_cell.angle_gamma   90.00
#
_symmetry.space_group_name_H-M   'P 1'
#
loop_
_entity.id
_entity.type
_entity.pdbx_description
1 polymer ?
#
loop_
_entity_poly.entity_id
_entity_poly.type
_entity_poly.pdbx_seq_one_letter_code
_entity_poly.pdbx_strand_id
1 'polypeptide(L)'
;MSDLENTNNIYANFAQRSYTGREINFPYEELSFSKKKKLDNNNSVKFNFPNAKDGHGNDLSTVYLQPDTTVKTVKELGNIRVPKVNGGYEIQSYVKNTYKQGLLTDEKAGFNAYYVTDTPKLSIETKHTYFVTRGSDGISSSNLNLNDWWHNNQAFTTKNAYIPQAKLANQAMHQKITEMTTQAPHATMSVTGHSLGTMVSIQAVANLPEKDIAKIDKVVLFQGPDARESINKMSEQAQKNIQKLEEHGKIDYYVNAFDIVSMLNRNKPGVDEIGNVRYLLPKSFNTTFDMEDQNGSSHDFGQFQINADGTLQEANLKEHGYIFAAGVKVSHLIDKYLNRVVKEKPEGGLSFTEVIKLLLSGEYKDFEKEYAKIIAEAKVASEWNETVNELHKRISNASGSKKITLQSELVQSIIQKAKNIGEEYEIIFKNAQKEFEDEITAISKEILAGAGAIKNYLTYWEVQEMVSPYGINNLWDSGQASLNTNQVKQYKEKLEEFSNKLSVVANHLTEYDRQAGNILFKNK
;
A
#
# COMPACT_ATOMS: atom_id res chain seq x y z
N MET A 1 -3.52 -13.61 9.57
CA MET A 1 -2.40 -12.85 9.00
C MET A 1 -1.11 -13.56 9.40
N SER A 2 -0.26 -13.92 8.44
CA SER A 2 1.07 -14.49 8.70
C SER A 2 2.09 -13.46 9.21
N ASP A 3 3.11 -13.92 9.93
CA ASP A 3 4.14 -13.11 10.59
C ASP A 3 5.40 -12.89 9.73
N LEU A 4 6.13 -11.81 9.99
CA LEU A 4 7.50 -11.60 9.51
C LEU A 4 8.39 -12.79 9.88
N GLU A 5 9.23 -13.24 8.94
CA GLU A 5 10.22 -14.29 9.19
C GLU A 5 11.40 -13.83 10.06
N ASN A 6 11.72 -12.53 10.04
CA ASN A 6 12.81 -11.97 10.83
C ASN A 6 12.52 -10.54 11.29
N THR A 7 13.32 -10.06 12.25
CA THR A 7 13.08 -8.79 12.94
C THR A 7 13.96 -7.62 12.48
N ASN A 8 14.62 -7.73 11.31
CA ASN A 8 15.67 -6.76 10.93
C ASN A 8 15.12 -5.39 10.50
N ASN A 9 13.88 -5.31 10.01
CA ASN A 9 13.24 -4.04 9.64
C ASN A 9 12.39 -3.50 10.80
N ILE A 10 12.85 -2.45 11.48
CA ILE A 10 12.17 -1.97 12.69
C ILE A 10 10.74 -1.46 12.43
N TYR A 11 10.49 -0.80 11.30
CA TYR A 11 9.19 -0.23 10.99
C TYR A 11 8.14 -1.33 10.76
N ALA A 12 8.48 -2.35 9.97
CA ALA A 12 7.61 -3.52 9.78
C ALA A 12 7.38 -4.27 11.09
N ASN A 13 8.41 -4.37 11.94
CA ASN A 13 8.30 -4.97 13.26
C ASN A 13 7.34 -4.21 14.16
N PHE A 14 7.44 -2.88 14.21
CA PHE A 14 6.50 -2.05 14.95
C PHE A 14 5.08 -2.18 14.43
N ALA A 15 4.90 -2.11 13.11
CA ALA A 15 3.60 -2.29 12.49
C ALA A 15 2.99 -3.66 12.84
N GLN A 16 3.74 -4.77 12.74
CA GLN A 16 3.24 -6.10 13.12
C GLN A 16 2.87 -6.18 14.61
N ARG A 17 3.74 -5.68 15.49
CA ARG A 17 3.54 -5.79 16.95
C ARG A 17 2.44 -4.91 17.49
N SER A 18 1.94 -3.97 16.69
CA SER A 18 0.74 -3.22 17.04
C SER A 18 -0.51 -4.11 17.07
N TYR A 19 -0.53 -5.23 16.34
CA TYR A 19 -1.66 -6.15 16.26
C TYR A 19 -1.77 -7.07 17.48
N THR A 20 -2.98 -7.62 17.68
CA THR A 20 -3.22 -8.70 18.63
C THR A 20 -2.98 -10.08 17.99
N GLY A 21 -2.81 -11.13 18.81
CA GLY A 21 -2.73 -12.52 18.39
C GLY A 21 -1.40 -12.95 17.76
N ARG A 22 -0.32 -12.18 17.99
CA ARG A 22 1.03 -12.44 17.45
C ARG A 22 2.02 -12.80 18.56
N GLU A 23 3.25 -13.20 18.22
CA GLU A 23 4.19 -13.74 19.23
C GLU A 23 4.65 -12.72 20.29
N ILE A 24 4.90 -11.45 19.93
CA ILE A 24 5.42 -10.44 20.88
C ILE A 24 4.86 -9.05 20.60
N ASN A 25 3.85 -8.61 21.37
CA ASN A 25 3.03 -7.47 20.93
C ASN A 25 3.04 -6.29 21.90
N PHE A 26 2.58 -5.14 21.40
CA PHE A 26 2.37 -3.92 22.15
C PHE A 26 1.01 -3.80 22.86
N PRO A 27 -0.12 -4.36 22.36
CA PRO A 27 -1.39 -4.32 23.06
C PRO A 27 -1.23 -4.71 24.52
N TYR A 28 -1.70 -3.82 25.41
CA TYR A 28 -1.53 -3.98 26.85
C TYR A 28 -1.98 -5.37 27.29
N GLU A 29 -3.09 -5.88 26.75
CA GLU A 29 -3.66 -7.14 27.20
C GLU A 29 -2.84 -8.40 26.94
N GLU A 30 -1.92 -8.34 25.99
CA GLU A 30 -1.04 -9.45 25.61
C GLU A 30 0.34 -9.35 26.28
N LEU A 31 0.58 -8.28 27.05
CA LEU A 31 1.78 -8.16 27.84
C LEU A 31 1.73 -9.09 29.06
N SER A 32 2.87 -9.70 29.39
CA SER A 32 3.05 -10.40 30.65
C SER A 32 2.73 -9.51 31.86
N PHE A 33 2.28 -10.10 32.96
CA PHE A 33 1.93 -9.37 34.19
C PHE A 33 3.00 -8.37 34.66
N SER A 34 4.29 -8.76 34.59
CA SER A 34 5.40 -7.88 34.99
C SER A 34 5.54 -6.64 34.09
N LYS A 35 5.27 -6.77 32.79
CA LYS A 35 5.24 -5.67 31.82
C LYS A 35 4.01 -4.78 32.02
N LYS A 36 2.82 -5.36 32.24
CA LYS A 36 1.60 -4.61 32.60
C LYS A 36 1.85 -3.72 33.82
N LYS A 37 2.36 -4.31 34.90
CA LYS A 37 2.73 -3.60 36.13
C LYS A 37 3.73 -2.47 35.89
N LYS A 38 4.67 -2.59 34.94
CA LYS A 38 5.57 -1.48 34.60
C LYS A 38 4.80 -0.30 34.01
N LEU A 39 3.95 -0.56 33.01
CA LEU A 39 3.14 0.49 32.38
C LEU A 39 2.17 1.14 33.38
N ASP A 40 1.53 0.35 34.25
CA ASP A 40 0.62 0.84 35.30
C ASP A 40 1.34 1.76 36.30
N ASN A 41 2.63 1.51 36.54
CA ASN A 41 3.48 2.36 37.39
C ASN A 41 4.19 3.46 36.60
N ASN A 42 3.68 3.82 35.41
CA ASN A 42 4.22 4.85 34.53
C ASN A 42 5.69 4.64 34.16
N ASN A 43 6.10 3.37 34.00
CA ASN A 43 7.42 3.00 33.51
C ASN A 43 7.29 2.34 32.13
N SER A 44 8.28 2.57 31.28
CA SER A 44 8.32 1.96 29.97
C SER A 44 8.66 0.46 30.02
N VAL A 45 8.30 -0.23 28.95
CA VAL A 45 8.58 -1.65 28.75
C VAL A 45 9.63 -1.81 27.67
N LYS A 46 10.75 -2.45 28.03
CA LYS A 46 11.83 -2.77 27.10
C LYS A 46 11.42 -3.88 26.13
N PHE A 47 11.70 -3.67 24.84
CA PHE A 47 11.64 -4.66 23.77
C PHE A 47 13.01 -4.74 23.08
N ASN A 48 13.37 -5.95 22.64
CA ASN A 48 14.60 -6.20 21.93
C ASN A 48 14.28 -6.62 20.49
N PHE A 49 15.01 -6.04 19.55
CA PHE A 49 14.95 -6.32 18.12
C PHE A 49 16.38 -6.55 17.62
N PRO A 50 16.95 -7.75 17.82
CA PRO A 50 18.32 -8.04 17.40
C PRO A 50 18.52 -7.67 15.93
N ASN A 51 19.65 -7.00 15.64
CA ASN A 51 20.05 -6.55 14.30
C ASN A 51 19.16 -5.48 13.65
N ALA A 52 18.13 -4.98 14.34
CA ALA A 52 17.30 -3.90 13.82
C ALA A 52 18.06 -2.59 13.80
N LYS A 53 17.84 -1.82 12.72
CA LYS A 53 18.42 -0.50 12.53
C LYS A 53 17.35 0.57 12.45
N ASP A 54 17.72 1.80 12.82
CA ASP A 54 16.89 2.98 12.58
C ASP A 54 16.88 3.38 11.10
N GLY A 55 16.11 4.43 10.77
CA GLY A 55 16.02 4.96 9.41
C GLY A 55 17.33 5.54 8.84
N HIS A 56 18.39 5.63 9.66
CA HIS A 56 19.71 6.17 9.34
C HIS A 56 20.80 5.09 9.40
N GLY A 57 20.44 3.82 9.65
CA GLY A 57 21.35 2.69 9.69
C GLY A 57 22.07 2.47 11.03
N ASN A 58 21.72 3.21 12.09
CA ASN A 58 22.29 3.01 13.42
C ASN A 58 21.60 1.85 14.17
N ASP A 59 22.27 1.29 15.17
CA ASP A 59 21.69 0.25 16.02
C ASP A 59 20.42 0.73 16.73
N LEU A 60 19.36 -0.05 16.61
CA LEU A 60 18.09 0.15 17.29
C LEU A 60 17.63 -1.16 17.96
N SER A 61 18.60 -1.92 18.46
CA SER A 61 18.37 -3.27 18.99
C SER A 61 17.52 -3.28 20.26
N THR A 62 17.42 -2.15 20.95
CA THR A 62 16.64 -1.97 22.17
C THR A 62 15.77 -0.74 22.06
N VAL A 63 14.49 -0.90 22.35
CA VAL A 63 13.52 0.21 22.41
C VAL A 63 12.57 0.05 23.59
N TYR A 64 11.81 1.10 23.89
CA TYR A 64 10.98 1.20 25.07
C TYR A 64 9.57 1.66 24.69
N LEU A 65 8.60 0.77 24.89
CA LEU A 65 7.18 1.11 24.79
C LEU A 65 6.80 2.01 25.97
N GLN A 66 6.36 3.22 25.68
CA GLN A 66 5.96 4.21 26.67
C GLN A 66 4.51 3.97 27.12
N PRO A 67 4.18 4.22 28.40
CA PRO A 67 2.82 4.10 28.91
C PRO A 67 1.90 5.22 28.38
N ASP A 68 0.61 4.90 28.22
CA ASP A 68 -0.45 5.90 28.11
C ASP A 68 -1.09 6.12 29.47
N THR A 69 -0.71 7.21 30.15
CA THR A 69 -1.21 7.55 31.49
C THR A 69 -2.63 8.13 31.50
N THR A 70 -3.24 8.32 30.33
CA THR A 70 -4.55 8.96 30.20
C THR A 70 -5.70 7.97 30.07
N VAL A 71 -5.40 6.67 30.02
CA VAL A 71 -6.39 5.60 29.85
C VAL A 71 -7.36 5.58 31.04
N LYS A 72 -8.65 5.67 30.72
CA LYS A 72 -9.78 5.58 31.64
C LYS A 72 -10.86 4.66 31.09
N THR A 73 -11.67 4.09 31.98
CA THR A 73 -12.89 3.38 31.58
C THR A 73 -14.02 4.38 31.42
N VAL A 74 -14.62 4.43 30.23
CA VAL A 74 -15.77 5.27 29.90
C VAL A 74 -17.02 4.38 29.80
N LYS A 75 -18.16 4.90 30.28
CA LYS A 75 -19.45 4.19 30.30
C LYS A 75 -20.36 4.76 29.21
N GLU A 76 -20.90 3.90 28.35
CA GLU A 76 -22.02 4.25 27.48
C GLU A 76 -23.32 4.07 28.25
N LEU A 77 -24.14 5.11 28.34
CA LEU A 77 -25.45 5.04 28.98
C LEU A 77 -26.54 4.75 27.95
N GLY A 78 -27.35 3.73 28.20
CA GLY A 78 -28.62 3.49 27.55
C GLY A 78 -29.77 4.04 28.39
N ASN A 79 -30.91 4.29 27.76
CA ASN A 79 -32.12 4.78 28.41
C ASN A 79 -33.25 3.78 28.22
N ILE A 80 -33.96 3.45 29.29
CA ILE A 80 -35.16 2.60 29.26
C ILE A 80 -36.35 3.37 29.81
N ARG A 81 -37.53 3.22 29.17
CA ARG A 81 -38.79 3.76 29.67
C ARG A 81 -39.42 2.78 30.65
N VAL A 82 -39.71 3.25 31.86
CA VAL A 82 -40.28 2.45 32.95
C VAL A 82 -41.63 3.07 33.36
N PRO A 83 -42.70 2.27 33.52
CA PRO A 83 -44.01 2.80 33.94
C PRO A 83 -43.95 3.35 35.36
N LYS A 84 -44.63 4.48 35.62
CA LYS A 84 -44.81 5.02 36.98
C LYS A 84 -46.07 4.45 37.63
N VAL A 85 -46.02 4.28 38.95
CA VAL A 85 -47.15 3.76 39.77
C VAL A 85 -48.41 4.63 39.65
N ASN A 86 -48.27 5.94 39.37
CA ASN A 86 -49.39 6.89 39.24
C ASN A 86 -49.76 7.22 37.78
N GLY A 87 -49.33 6.39 36.81
CA GLY A 87 -49.52 6.63 35.38
C GLY A 87 -48.39 7.46 34.74
N GLY A 88 -48.15 7.22 33.45
CA GLY A 88 -47.03 7.78 32.69
C GLY A 88 -45.76 6.92 32.72
N TYR A 89 -44.68 7.42 32.11
CA TYR A 89 -43.37 6.76 32.03
C TYR A 89 -42.26 7.67 32.59
N GLU A 90 -41.23 7.07 33.19
CA GLU A 90 -39.93 7.70 33.43
C GLU A 90 -38.85 7.09 32.55
N ILE A 91 -37.81 7.87 32.29
CA ILE A 91 -36.60 7.38 31.66
C ILE A 91 -35.59 7.06 32.76
N GLN A 92 -35.18 5.81 32.86
CA GLN A 92 -34.06 5.39 33.71
C GLN A 92 -32.84 5.12 32.82
N SER A 93 -31.67 5.62 33.22
CA SER A 93 -30.41 5.36 32.53
C SER A 93 -29.71 4.14 33.12
N TYR A 94 -29.13 3.29 32.27
CA TYR A 94 -28.33 2.13 32.66
C TYR A 94 -27.01 2.10 31.86
N VAL A 95 -25.99 1.44 32.40
CA VAL A 95 -24.73 1.25 31.67
C VAL A 95 -24.95 0.19 30.60
N LYS A 96 -24.94 0.61 29.34
CA LYS A 96 -25.10 -0.27 28.18
C LYS A 96 -23.80 -1.00 27.86
N ASN A 97 -22.70 -0.24 27.80
CA ASN A 97 -21.36 -0.73 27.45
C ASN A 97 -20.30 0.01 28.25
N THR A 98 -19.11 -0.57 28.37
CA THR A 98 -17.92 0.10 28.90
C THR A 98 -16.74 -0.10 27.97
N TYR A 99 -15.96 0.96 27.76
CA TYR A 99 -14.82 0.97 26.84
C TYR A 99 -13.64 1.69 27.47
N LYS A 100 -12.42 1.29 27.12
CA LYS A 100 -11.19 2.01 27.44
C LYS A 100 -10.96 3.14 26.45
N GLN A 101 -10.63 4.30 26.99
CA GLN A 101 -10.31 5.48 26.22
C GLN A 101 -9.14 6.23 26.88
N GLY A 102 -8.14 6.58 26.09
CA GLY A 102 -6.97 7.37 26.42
C GLY A 102 -6.51 8.16 25.20
N LEU A 103 -5.29 8.66 25.24
CA LEU A 103 -4.67 9.41 24.15
C LEU A 103 -4.31 8.49 22.99
N LEU A 104 -3.83 7.29 23.30
CA LEU A 104 -3.35 6.30 22.32
C LEU A 104 -4.34 5.13 22.14
N THR A 105 -5.52 5.19 22.74
CA THR A 105 -6.52 4.12 22.67
C THR A 105 -7.93 4.69 22.73
N ASP A 106 -8.81 4.24 21.84
CA ASP A 106 -10.25 4.45 21.93
C ASP A 106 -10.95 3.19 21.42
N GLU A 107 -11.33 2.29 22.34
CA GLU A 107 -11.95 1.00 21.99
C GLU A 107 -13.28 1.19 21.24
N LYS A 108 -14.02 2.28 21.52
CA LYS A 108 -15.27 2.57 20.83
C LYS A 108 -15.03 3.01 19.39
N ALA A 109 -13.95 3.75 19.12
CA ALA A 109 -13.55 4.11 17.77
C ALA A 109 -12.72 3.02 17.06
N GLY A 110 -12.29 1.98 17.80
CA GLY A 110 -11.33 0.97 17.34
C GLY A 110 -9.87 1.46 17.27
N PHE A 111 -9.62 2.72 17.64
CA PHE A 111 -8.32 3.37 17.53
C PHE A 111 -7.33 2.79 18.55
N ASN A 112 -6.16 2.36 18.07
CA ASN A 112 -5.03 1.96 18.91
C ASN A 112 -3.74 2.45 18.29
N ALA A 113 -2.91 3.09 19.09
CA ALA A 113 -1.57 3.52 18.73
C ALA A 113 -0.60 3.24 19.88
N TYR A 114 0.69 3.28 19.55
CA TYR A 114 1.76 3.01 20.50
C TYR A 114 2.86 4.04 20.31
N TYR A 115 3.40 4.51 21.43
CA TYR A 115 4.52 5.44 21.45
C TYR A 115 5.77 4.71 21.94
N VAL A 116 6.79 4.66 21.10
CA VAL A 116 8.02 3.91 21.36
C VAL A 116 9.21 4.86 21.28
N THR A 117 10.22 4.66 22.14
CA THR A 117 11.42 5.50 22.20
C THR A 117 12.69 4.65 22.26
N ASP A 118 13.81 5.21 21.83
CA ASP A 118 15.16 4.60 21.95
C ASP A 118 15.70 4.58 23.39
N THR A 119 15.06 5.32 24.29
CA THR A 119 15.47 5.55 25.68
C THR A 119 14.33 5.19 26.64
N PRO A 120 14.60 4.72 27.88
CA PRO A 120 13.54 4.31 28.81
C PRO A 120 12.55 5.42 29.16
N LYS A 121 13.01 6.67 29.19
CA LYS A 121 12.22 7.88 29.45
C LYS A 121 12.65 8.95 28.47
N LEU A 122 11.71 9.81 28.07
CA LEU A 122 12.03 10.99 27.28
C LEU A 122 13.03 11.87 28.04
N SER A 123 14.13 12.21 27.39
CA SER A 123 15.19 13.04 27.92
C SER A 123 16.02 13.66 26.79
N ILE A 124 16.98 14.52 27.13
CA ILE A 124 17.90 15.10 26.15
C ILE A 124 18.73 14.05 25.39
N GLU A 125 18.85 12.84 25.94
CA GLU A 125 19.56 11.71 25.31
C GLU A 125 18.69 10.99 24.27
N THR A 126 17.36 11.16 24.31
CA THR A 126 16.44 10.60 23.32
C THR A 126 16.75 11.21 21.95
N LYS A 127 16.96 10.37 20.94
CA LYS A 127 17.18 10.79 19.55
C LYS A 127 15.98 10.44 18.67
N HIS A 128 15.43 9.25 18.86
CA HIS A 128 14.36 8.72 18.01
C HIS A 128 13.16 8.26 18.82
N THR A 129 12.00 8.68 18.33
CA THR A 129 10.70 8.26 18.84
C THR A 129 9.86 7.75 17.67
N TYR A 130 8.89 6.89 17.96
CA TYR A 130 8.08 6.22 16.96
C TYR A 130 6.62 6.27 17.36
N PHE A 131 5.78 6.73 16.44
CA PHE A 131 4.34 6.63 16.55
C PHE A 131 3.85 5.49 15.66
N VAL A 132 3.32 4.46 16.29
CA VAL A 132 2.93 3.22 15.62
C VAL A 132 1.42 3.11 15.68
N THR A 133 0.76 3.15 14.53
CA THR A 133 -0.70 3.03 14.47
C THR A 133 -1.10 1.62 14.08
N ARG A 134 -1.98 1.01 14.87
CA ARG A 134 -2.52 -0.32 14.55
C ARG A 134 -3.47 -0.25 13.36
N GLY A 135 -3.38 -1.25 12.49
CA GLY A 135 -4.38 -1.47 11.45
C GLY A 135 -5.59 -2.24 11.99
N SER A 136 -6.33 -2.89 11.08
CA SER A 136 -7.51 -3.66 11.47
C SER A 136 -7.14 -5.10 11.85
N ASP A 137 -7.47 -5.53 13.08
CA ASP A 137 -7.22 -6.90 13.59
C ASP A 137 -8.02 -8.02 12.88
N GLY A 138 -8.84 -7.68 11.86
CA GLY A 138 -9.36 -8.67 10.93
C GLY A 138 -10.72 -8.34 10.30
N ILE A 139 -11.00 -9.06 9.22
CA ILE A 139 -12.33 -9.28 8.63
C ILE A 139 -12.71 -10.72 9.01
N SER A 140 -13.40 -10.91 10.13
CA SER A 140 -13.96 -12.22 10.49
C SER A 140 -15.44 -12.27 10.10
N SER A 141 -15.88 -13.39 9.53
CA SER A 141 -17.29 -13.65 9.19
C SER A 141 -18.23 -13.65 10.41
N SER A 142 -17.67 -13.75 11.63
CA SER A 142 -18.41 -13.82 12.89
C SER A 142 -18.14 -12.65 13.85
N ASN A 143 -17.05 -11.91 13.67
CA ASN A 143 -16.71 -10.71 14.44
C ASN A 143 -16.15 -9.64 13.50
N LEU A 144 -17.06 -8.94 12.82
CA LEU A 144 -16.73 -7.64 12.26
C LEU A 144 -16.46 -6.72 13.46
N ASN A 145 -15.22 -6.28 13.66
CA ASN A 145 -14.98 -5.12 14.52
C ASN A 145 -15.56 -3.90 13.77
N LEU A 146 -16.88 -3.72 13.87
CA LEU A 146 -17.68 -2.76 13.10
C LEU A 146 -17.13 -1.33 13.22
N ASN A 147 -16.44 -1.02 14.32
CA ASN A 147 -15.86 0.29 14.61
C ASN A 147 -14.66 0.63 13.71
N ASP A 148 -13.79 -0.34 13.42
CA ASP A 148 -12.63 -0.14 12.54
C ASP A 148 -13.10 0.11 11.09
N TRP A 149 -14.14 -0.59 10.65
CA TRP A 149 -14.52 -0.62 9.23
C TRP A 149 -15.67 0.33 8.84
N TRP A 150 -16.76 0.37 9.61
CA TRP A 150 -17.97 1.09 9.20
C TRP A 150 -17.74 2.60 9.13
N HIS A 151 -16.97 3.15 10.07
CA HIS A 151 -16.78 4.61 10.16
C HIS A 151 -15.52 5.12 9.47
N ASN A 152 -14.46 4.30 9.35
CA ASN A 152 -13.19 4.72 8.76
C ASN A 152 -13.07 4.25 7.31
N ASN A 153 -12.98 2.94 7.10
CA ASN A 153 -12.70 2.37 5.78
C ASN A 153 -13.80 2.67 4.75
N GLN A 154 -15.08 2.56 5.12
CA GLN A 154 -16.18 2.92 4.21
C GLN A 154 -16.10 4.39 3.76
N ALA A 155 -15.95 5.30 4.72
CA ALA A 155 -15.94 6.73 4.45
C ALA A 155 -14.72 7.12 3.58
N PHE A 156 -13.59 6.45 3.79
CA PHE A 156 -12.42 6.59 2.94
C PHE A 156 -12.67 6.04 1.53
N THR A 157 -13.00 4.75 1.39
CA THR A 157 -13.14 4.09 0.08
C THR A 157 -14.22 4.70 -0.81
N THR A 158 -15.30 5.23 -0.23
CA THR A 158 -16.42 5.78 -1.03
C THR A 158 -16.39 7.29 -1.21
N LYS A 159 -15.74 8.04 -0.30
CA LYS A 159 -15.77 9.51 -0.30
C LYS A 159 -14.41 10.17 -0.20
N ASN A 160 -13.34 9.40 -0.05
CA ASN A 160 -11.99 9.87 0.28
C ASN A 160 -12.01 10.74 1.55
N ALA A 161 -12.78 10.35 2.57
CA ALA A 161 -12.97 11.15 3.79
C ALA A 161 -11.75 11.17 4.73
N TYR A 162 -11.60 12.26 5.49
CA TYR A 162 -10.74 12.30 6.68
C TYR A 162 -11.36 11.46 7.81
N ILE A 163 -10.75 10.31 8.08
CA ILE A 163 -11.38 9.27 8.91
C ILE A 163 -11.32 9.61 10.41
N PRO A 164 -12.33 9.22 11.20
CA PRO A 164 -12.36 9.46 12.64
C PRO A 164 -11.09 9.02 13.39
N GLN A 165 -10.55 7.84 13.11
CA GLN A 165 -9.32 7.37 13.78
C GLN A 165 -8.11 8.28 13.48
N ALA A 166 -8.03 8.87 12.28
CA ALA A 166 -6.96 9.80 11.94
C ALA A 166 -7.04 11.12 12.73
N LYS A 167 -8.24 11.56 13.11
CA LYS A 167 -8.43 12.72 14.00
C LYS A 167 -7.89 12.45 15.40
N LEU A 168 -8.14 11.25 15.92
CA LEU A 168 -7.60 10.81 17.22
C LEU A 168 -6.08 10.68 17.15
N ALA A 169 -5.56 10.05 16.09
CA ALA A 169 -4.12 9.92 15.87
C ALA A 169 -3.43 11.28 15.71
N ASN A 170 -4.05 12.26 15.04
CA ASN A 170 -3.52 13.61 14.92
C ASN A 170 -3.37 14.29 16.28
N GLN A 171 -4.40 14.22 17.13
CA GLN A 171 -4.36 14.76 18.49
C GLN A 171 -3.25 14.09 19.33
N ALA A 172 -3.16 12.77 19.23
CA ALA A 172 -2.15 11.98 19.91
C ALA A 172 -0.71 12.32 19.45
N MET A 173 -0.47 12.37 18.14
CA MET A 173 0.81 12.75 17.56
C MET A 173 1.21 14.17 17.97
N HIS A 174 0.30 15.14 17.86
CA HIS A 174 0.56 16.52 18.28
C HIS A 174 1.00 16.61 19.75
N GLN A 175 0.27 15.91 20.64
CA GLN A 175 0.61 15.90 22.06
C GLN A 175 1.97 15.21 22.31
N LYS A 176 2.25 14.07 21.67
CA LYS A 176 3.53 13.36 21.83
C LYS A 176 4.71 14.14 21.24
N ILE A 177 4.53 14.84 20.13
CA ILE A 177 5.55 15.75 19.58
C ILE A 177 5.79 16.93 20.53
N THR A 178 4.75 17.45 21.18
CA THR A 178 4.89 18.53 22.17
C THR A 178 5.66 18.07 23.42
N GLU A 179 5.31 16.91 23.97
CA GLU A 179 6.02 16.28 25.09
C GLU A 179 7.49 16.02 24.74
N MET A 180 7.73 15.42 23.56
CA MET A 180 9.07 15.15 23.02
C MET A 180 9.86 16.44 22.83
N THR A 181 9.30 17.47 22.21
CA THR A 181 10.01 18.74 21.95
C THR A 181 10.42 19.44 23.25
N THR A 182 9.63 19.26 24.32
CA THR A 182 9.93 19.83 25.64
C THR A 182 11.04 19.08 26.38
N GLN A 183 10.98 17.74 26.38
CA GLN A 183 11.88 16.89 27.19
C GLN A 183 13.13 16.42 26.42
N ALA A 184 13.02 16.34 25.09
CA ALA A 184 13.99 15.83 24.15
C ALA A 184 14.03 16.72 22.89
N PRO A 185 14.50 17.98 23.00
CA PRO A 185 14.38 18.98 21.94
C PRO A 185 15.08 18.62 20.63
N HIS A 186 16.07 17.71 20.65
CA HIS A 186 16.77 17.23 19.46
C HIS A 186 16.16 15.97 18.86
N ALA A 187 15.21 15.33 19.54
CA ALA A 187 14.58 14.12 19.05
C ALA A 187 13.66 14.40 17.86
N THR A 188 13.51 13.37 17.03
CA THR A 188 12.56 13.31 15.93
C THR A 188 11.59 12.14 16.12
N MET A 189 10.48 12.19 15.39
CA MET A 189 9.45 11.15 15.40
C MET A 189 9.33 10.50 14.03
N SER A 190 9.51 9.19 13.95
CA SER A 190 9.07 8.43 12.78
C SER A 190 7.64 7.91 13.00
N VAL A 191 6.89 7.73 11.91
CA VAL A 191 5.52 7.23 11.94
C VAL A 191 5.43 5.96 11.11
N THR A 192 4.73 4.94 11.61
CA THR A 192 4.49 3.71 10.84
C THR A 192 3.14 3.08 11.12
N GLY A 193 2.64 2.34 10.13
CA GLY A 193 1.38 1.62 10.20
C GLY A 193 1.23 0.66 9.03
N HIS A 194 0.29 -0.26 9.16
CA HIS A 194 -0.05 -1.26 8.15
C HIS A 194 -1.56 -1.25 7.88
N SER A 195 -2.01 -1.52 6.66
CA SER A 195 -3.44 -1.57 6.30
C SER A 195 -4.18 -0.27 6.67
N LEU A 196 -5.28 -0.33 7.41
CA LEU A 196 -5.96 0.86 7.99
C LEU A 196 -4.99 1.80 8.74
N GLY A 197 -3.97 1.25 9.39
CA GLY A 197 -2.96 2.03 10.10
C GLY A 197 -2.18 2.98 9.19
N THR A 198 -2.10 2.70 7.87
CA THR A 198 -1.46 3.64 6.92
C THR A 198 -2.29 4.89 6.74
N MET A 199 -3.59 4.73 6.49
CA MET A 199 -4.54 5.85 6.30
C MET A 199 -4.58 6.72 7.55
N VAL A 200 -4.73 6.08 8.71
CA VAL A 200 -4.76 6.78 9.99
C VAL A 200 -3.48 7.60 10.18
N SER A 201 -2.33 6.99 9.90
CA SER A 201 -1.02 7.63 10.07
C SER A 201 -0.82 8.80 9.11
N ILE A 202 -1.02 8.61 7.80
CA ILE A 202 -0.71 9.65 6.81
C ILE A 202 -1.69 10.82 6.90
N GLN A 203 -2.98 10.56 7.16
CA GLN A 203 -3.96 11.61 7.36
C GLN A 203 -3.72 12.38 8.66
N ALA A 204 -3.25 11.71 9.72
CA ALA A 204 -2.88 12.36 10.97
C ALA A 204 -1.67 13.27 10.79
N VAL A 205 -0.62 12.78 10.11
CA VAL A 205 0.58 13.56 9.76
C VAL A 205 0.20 14.76 8.91
N ALA A 206 -0.63 14.58 7.87
CA ALA A 206 -1.08 15.67 7.01
C ALA A 206 -1.69 16.83 7.82
N ASN A 207 -2.46 16.54 8.87
CA ASN A 207 -3.14 17.56 9.67
C ASN A 207 -2.30 18.09 10.86
N LEU A 208 -1.01 17.75 10.99
CA LEU A 208 -0.18 18.28 12.05
C LEU A 208 0.08 19.80 11.86
N PRO A 209 0.26 20.56 12.96
CA PRO A 209 0.78 21.92 12.86
C PRO A 209 2.13 21.95 12.14
N GLU A 210 2.42 23.01 11.38
CA GLU A 210 3.68 23.10 10.60
C GLU A 210 4.94 22.90 11.46
N LYS A 211 4.94 23.44 12.68
CA LYS A 211 6.05 23.28 13.65
C LYS A 211 6.31 21.80 14.02
N ASP A 212 5.28 20.98 13.98
CA ASP A 212 5.36 19.56 14.31
C ASP A 212 5.81 18.74 13.11
N ILE A 213 5.46 19.15 11.89
CA ILE A 213 5.97 18.54 10.66
C ILE A 213 7.49 18.57 10.61
N ALA A 214 8.11 19.63 11.11
CA ALA A 214 9.56 19.73 11.22
C ALA A 214 10.19 18.65 12.14
N LYS A 215 9.39 18.04 13.03
CA LYS A 215 9.81 16.96 13.92
C LYS A 215 9.61 15.57 13.33
N ILE A 216 8.96 15.44 12.18
CA ILE A 216 8.80 14.16 11.48
C ILE A 216 10.12 13.77 10.80
N ASP A 217 10.65 12.62 11.20
CA ASP A 217 11.85 12.01 10.63
C ASP A 217 11.53 11.31 9.32
N LYS A 218 10.65 10.30 9.41
CA LYS A 218 10.16 9.46 8.31
C LYS A 218 8.73 9.01 8.58
N VAL A 219 7.99 8.76 7.51
CA VAL A 219 6.68 8.11 7.51
C VAL A 219 6.81 6.85 6.65
N VAL A 220 6.76 5.68 7.28
CA VAL A 220 6.99 4.39 6.62
C VAL A 220 5.73 3.54 6.72
N LEU A 221 5.07 3.32 5.59
CA LEU A 221 3.72 2.77 5.54
C LEU A 221 3.70 1.46 4.75
N PHE A 222 2.94 0.48 5.23
CA PHE A 222 2.92 -0.87 4.66
C PHE A 222 1.52 -1.27 4.19
N GLN A 223 1.43 -1.67 2.93
CA GLN A 223 0.26 -2.32 2.34
C GLN A 223 -1.07 -1.65 2.69
N GLY A 224 -1.15 -0.34 2.49
CA GLY A 224 -2.40 0.39 2.64
C GLY A 224 -2.70 1.25 1.42
N PRO A 225 -3.95 1.72 1.28
CA PRO A 225 -4.40 2.42 0.09
C PRO A 225 -3.73 3.79 -0.05
N ASP A 226 -3.75 4.35 -1.26
CA ASP A 226 -3.25 5.70 -1.47
C ASP A 226 -4.29 6.72 -0.98
N ALA A 227 -3.81 7.73 -0.24
CA ALA A 227 -4.64 8.71 0.43
C ALA A 227 -4.61 10.10 -0.22
N ARG A 228 -4.01 10.27 -1.42
CA ARG A 228 -3.84 11.59 -2.06
C ARG A 228 -5.16 12.30 -2.20
N GLU A 229 -6.15 11.65 -2.83
CA GLU A 229 -7.48 12.25 -3.03
C GLU A 229 -8.14 12.64 -1.69
N SER A 230 -7.85 11.88 -0.63
CA SER A 230 -8.39 12.18 0.68
C SER A 230 -7.75 13.43 1.27
N ILE A 231 -6.42 13.54 1.19
CA ILE A 231 -5.66 14.70 1.65
C ILE A 231 -6.04 15.95 0.85
N ASN A 232 -6.25 15.82 -0.45
CA ASN A 232 -6.72 16.92 -1.31
C ASN A 232 -8.07 17.48 -0.85
N LYS A 233 -8.96 16.64 -0.28
CA LYS A 233 -10.25 17.06 0.28
C LYS A 233 -10.18 17.59 1.72
N MET A 234 -9.02 17.56 2.38
CA MET A 234 -8.89 18.01 3.77
C MET A 234 -8.73 19.52 3.88
N SER A 235 -7.50 20.02 3.74
CA SER A 235 -7.16 21.44 3.84
C SER A 235 -5.91 21.73 3.03
N GLU A 236 -5.70 22.99 2.64
CA GLU A 236 -4.46 23.42 1.99
C GLU A 236 -3.22 23.14 2.86
N GLN A 237 -3.36 23.27 4.19
CA GLN A 237 -2.28 22.93 5.11
C GLN A 237 -1.92 21.44 5.02
N ALA A 238 -2.94 20.57 4.92
CA ALA A 238 -2.72 19.14 4.79
C ALA A 238 -1.97 18.77 3.50
N GLN A 239 -2.35 19.40 2.39
CA GLN A 239 -1.66 19.23 1.11
C GLN A 239 -0.20 19.70 1.20
N LYS A 240 0.04 20.93 1.71
CA LYS A 240 1.39 21.51 1.88
C LYS A 240 2.27 20.67 2.81
N ASN A 241 1.71 20.14 3.88
CA ASN A 241 2.44 19.29 4.81
C ASN A 241 2.94 18.01 4.16
N ILE A 242 2.09 17.35 3.37
CA ILE A 242 2.47 16.13 2.65
C ILE A 242 3.49 16.47 1.57
N GLN A 243 3.23 17.49 0.74
CA GLN A 243 4.17 17.95 -0.28
C GLN A 243 5.58 18.22 0.30
N LYS A 244 5.67 18.94 1.43
CA LYS A 244 6.94 19.22 2.10
C LYS A 244 7.69 17.96 2.57
N LEU A 245 6.97 16.92 2.95
CA LEU A 245 7.57 15.65 3.34
C LEU A 245 8.03 14.85 2.12
N GLU A 246 7.31 14.94 1.00
CA GLU A 246 7.66 14.31 -0.28
C GLU A 246 8.90 14.93 -0.90
N GLU A 247 8.98 16.26 -0.94
CA GLU A 247 10.16 17.01 -1.41
C GLU A 247 11.43 16.65 -0.63
N HIS A 248 11.28 16.27 0.64
CA HIS A 248 12.38 15.79 1.48
C HIS A 248 12.59 14.27 1.46
N GLY A 249 11.82 13.52 0.65
CA GLY A 249 11.92 12.07 0.55
C GLY A 249 11.60 11.33 1.85
N LYS A 250 10.73 11.89 2.71
CA LYS A 250 10.44 11.36 4.05
C LYS A 250 9.29 10.36 4.10
N ILE A 251 8.57 10.15 3.01
CA ILE A 251 7.43 9.23 2.97
C ILE A 251 7.80 8.04 2.09
N ASP A 252 7.81 6.84 2.67
CA ASP A 252 7.99 5.57 1.96
C ASP A 252 6.71 4.73 2.10
N TYR A 253 6.16 4.29 0.97
CA TYR A 253 5.02 3.38 0.90
C TYR A 253 5.46 2.04 0.32
N TYR A 254 5.46 0.99 1.14
CA TYR A 254 5.78 -0.37 0.69
C TYR A 254 4.50 -1.12 0.37
N VAL A 255 4.34 -1.54 -0.89
CA VAL A 255 3.08 -2.12 -1.40
C VAL A 255 3.33 -3.46 -2.07
N ASN A 256 2.37 -4.37 -2.00
CA ASN A 256 2.41 -5.61 -2.78
C ASN A 256 1.46 -5.44 -3.97
N ALA A 257 1.95 -5.60 -5.20
CA ALA A 257 1.14 -5.50 -6.41
C ALA A 257 -0.08 -6.42 -6.41
N PHE A 258 -0.01 -7.53 -5.66
CA PHE A 258 -1.08 -8.50 -5.54
C PHE A 258 -2.01 -8.21 -4.36
N ASP A 259 -1.82 -7.15 -3.58
CA ASP A 259 -2.72 -6.81 -2.47
C ASP A 259 -3.75 -5.76 -2.89
N ILE A 260 -5.04 -6.13 -2.87
CA ILE A 260 -6.14 -5.24 -3.23
C ILE A 260 -6.27 -4.04 -2.29
N VAL A 261 -5.86 -4.15 -1.03
CA VAL A 261 -5.91 -3.04 -0.08
C VAL A 261 -4.85 -2.02 -0.45
N SER A 262 -3.63 -2.46 -0.73
CA SER A 262 -2.56 -1.58 -1.18
C SER A 262 -2.80 -1.05 -2.60
N MET A 263 -3.46 -1.76 -3.50
CA MET A 263 -3.70 -1.26 -4.86
C MET A 263 -4.93 -0.34 -4.99
N LEU A 264 -5.68 -0.13 -3.90
CA LEU A 264 -6.80 0.80 -3.87
C LEU A 264 -6.31 2.26 -3.99
N ASN A 265 -7.01 3.04 -4.83
CA ASN A 265 -6.72 4.44 -5.16
C ASN A 265 -5.36 4.70 -5.84
N ARG A 266 -4.71 3.65 -6.36
CA ARG A 266 -3.44 3.74 -7.09
C ARG A 266 -3.63 3.76 -8.60
N ASN A 267 -2.64 4.27 -9.31
CA ASN A 267 -2.65 4.46 -10.77
C ASN A 267 -3.90 5.23 -11.25
N LYS A 268 -4.24 6.32 -10.54
CA LYS A 268 -5.44 7.12 -10.82
C LYS A 268 -5.12 8.22 -11.85
N PRO A 269 -5.96 8.38 -12.89
CA PRO A 269 -5.86 9.49 -13.83
C PRO A 269 -5.75 10.85 -13.13
N GLY A 270 -4.59 11.51 -13.26
CA GLY A 270 -4.34 12.88 -12.77
C GLY A 270 -4.17 13.00 -11.27
N VAL A 271 -3.78 11.92 -10.58
CA VAL A 271 -3.57 11.90 -9.14
C VAL A 271 -2.26 11.16 -8.81
N ASP A 272 -1.26 11.92 -8.41
CA ASP A 272 0.03 11.37 -7.98
C ASP A 272 -0.13 10.61 -6.66
N GLU A 273 0.47 9.41 -6.60
CA GLU A 273 0.54 8.65 -5.36
C GLU A 273 1.38 9.40 -4.29
N ILE A 274 1.10 9.13 -3.01
CA ILE A 274 1.84 9.77 -1.92
C ILE A 274 3.21 9.11 -1.71
N GLY A 275 4.25 9.93 -1.76
CA GLY A 275 5.62 9.58 -1.37
C GLY A 275 6.32 8.62 -2.33
N ASN A 276 7.37 7.98 -1.83
CA ASN A 276 8.14 6.99 -2.57
C ASN A 276 7.42 5.63 -2.50
N VAL A 277 6.69 5.29 -3.56
CA VAL A 277 5.99 3.99 -3.64
C VAL A 277 6.96 2.92 -4.11
N ARG A 278 7.16 1.92 -3.25
CA ARG A 278 8.10 0.81 -3.40
C ARG A 278 7.33 -0.49 -3.48
N TYR A 279 7.30 -1.07 -4.67
CA TYR A 279 6.69 -2.38 -4.88
C TYR A 279 7.58 -3.46 -4.25
N LEU A 280 7.03 -4.23 -3.33
CA LEU A 280 7.70 -5.36 -2.70
C LEU A 280 7.86 -6.50 -3.70
N LEU A 281 8.97 -7.23 -3.59
CA LEU A 281 9.10 -8.55 -4.19
C LEU A 281 8.47 -9.56 -3.20
N PRO A 282 7.26 -10.08 -3.45
CA PRO A 282 6.58 -10.96 -2.50
C PRO A 282 7.22 -12.36 -2.49
N LYS A 283 7.07 -13.08 -1.38
CA LYS A 283 7.54 -14.48 -1.28
C LYS A 283 6.73 -15.43 -2.14
N SER A 284 5.44 -15.16 -2.30
CA SER A 284 4.56 -15.98 -3.11
C SER A 284 3.59 -15.11 -3.93
N PHE A 285 3.03 -15.73 -4.96
CA PHE A 285 2.02 -15.15 -5.83
C PHE A 285 0.63 -15.41 -5.26
N ASN A 286 0.44 -15.05 -4.00
CA ASN A 286 -0.83 -15.24 -3.31
C ASN A 286 -1.77 -14.09 -3.65
N THR A 287 -3.06 -14.40 -3.64
CA THR A 287 -4.13 -13.41 -3.65
C THR A 287 -4.31 -12.83 -2.24
N THR A 288 -5.07 -11.72 -2.13
CA THR A 288 -5.49 -11.20 -0.82
C THR A 288 -6.37 -12.21 -0.07
N PHE A 289 -6.99 -13.16 -0.77
CA PHE A 289 -7.92 -14.13 -0.21
C PHE A 289 -7.25 -15.46 0.20
N ASP A 290 -5.97 -15.66 -0.10
CA ASP A 290 -5.23 -16.88 0.23
C ASP A 290 -4.76 -16.89 1.69
N MET A 291 -5.71 -16.83 2.62
CA MET A 291 -5.47 -16.65 4.06
C MET A 291 -4.81 -17.85 4.75
N GLU A 292 -4.90 -19.04 4.14
CA GLU A 292 -4.41 -20.31 4.71
C GLU A 292 -3.08 -20.77 4.11
N ASP A 293 -2.53 -20.04 3.14
CA ASP A 293 -1.22 -20.37 2.57
C ASP A 293 -0.08 -20.16 3.59
N GLN A 294 1.04 -20.85 3.40
CA GLN A 294 2.20 -20.78 4.29
C GLN A 294 2.68 -19.34 4.56
N ASN A 295 2.72 -18.50 3.53
CA ASN A 295 3.14 -17.10 3.66
C ASN A 295 1.96 -16.15 3.90
N GLY A 296 0.75 -16.68 4.00
CA GLY A 296 -0.50 -15.94 4.20
C GLY A 296 -0.94 -15.14 2.98
N SER A 297 -1.93 -14.29 3.20
CA SER A 297 -2.47 -13.38 2.19
C SER A 297 -1.40 -12.48 1.56
N SER A 298 -1.61 -11.99 0.35
CA SER A 298 -0.78 -10.90 -0.20
C SER A 298 -0.72 -9.65 0.69
N HIS A 299 -1.71 -9.49 1.57
CA HIS A 299 -1.85 -8.41 2.56
C HIS A 299 -1.13 -8.69 3.91
N ASP A 300 -0.46 -9.84 4.04
CA ASP A 300 0.18 -10.24 5.29
C ASP A 300 1.66 -9.86 5.34
N PHE A 301 2.15 -9.60 6.56
CA PHE A 301 3.58 -9.41 6.83
C PHE A 301 4.44 -10.62 6.39
N GLY A 302 3.85 -11.83 6.39
CA GLY A 302 4.52 -13.05 5.92
C GLY A 302 5.07 -12.96 4.50
N GLN A 303 4.51 -12.07 3.67
CA GLN A 303 4.98 -11.85 2.30
C GLN A 303 6.28 -11.03 2.21
N PHE A 304 6.71 -10.40 3.31
CA PHE A 304 7.85 -9.48 3.29
C PHE A 304 9.15 -10.26 3.31
N GLN A 305 10.02 -9.94 2.35
CA GLN A 305 11.39 -10.42 2.31
C GLN A 305 12.31 -9.32 2.85
N ILE A 306 12.92 -9.57 4.02
CA ILE A 306 13.78 -8.60 4.68
C ILE A 306 15.23 -9.08 4.59
N ASN A 307 16.09 -8.24 4.01
CA ASN A 307 17.53 -8.47 3.89
C ASN A 307 18.22 -8.40 5.26
N ALA A 308 19.46 -8.90 5.33
CA ALA A 308 20.24 -8.90 6.56
C ALA A 308 20.53 -7.48 7.11
N ASP A 309 20.53 -6.46 6.25
CA ASP A 309 20.75 -5.07 6.62
C ASP A 309 19.47 -4.33 7.07
N GLY A 310 18.32 -5.01 7.05
CA GLY A 310 17.01 -4.45 7.41
C GLY A 310 16.22 -3.83 6.26
N THR A 311 16.79 -3.76 5.06
CA THR A 311 16.06 -3.31 3.86
C THR A 311 15.05 -4.37 3.39
N LEU A 312 13.96 -3.94 2.78
CA LEU A 312 12.98 -4.84 2.16
C LEU A 312 13.42 -5.16 0.74
N GLN A 313 13.15 -6.38 0.26
CA GLN A 313 13.35 -6.68 -1.15
C GLN A 313 12.26 -6.02 -1.98
N GLU A 314 12.71 -5.16 -2.89
CA GLU A 314 11.87 -4.38 -3.77
C GLU A 314 11.93 -4.95 -5.19
N ALA A 315 10.77 -4.97 -5.84
CA ALA A 315 10.67 -5.21 -7.28
C ALA A 315 11.35 -4.05 -8.03
N ASN A 316 11.96 -4.38 -9.16
CA ASN A 316 12.54 -3.39 -10.08
C ASN A 316 12.01 -3.62 -11.48
N LEU A 317 11.83 -2.55 -12.25
CA LEU A 317 11.18 -2.62 -13.56
C LEU A 317 11.91 -3.54 -14.55
N LYS A 318 13.24 -3.59 -14.47
CA LYS A 318 14.09 -4.34 -15.41
C LYS A 318 13.91 -5.85 -15.28
N GLU A 319 13.86 -6.36 -14.07
CA GLU A 319 13.80 -7.80 -13.78
C GLU A 319 12.39 -8.26 -13.42
N HIS A 320 11.60 -7.35 -12.86
CA HIS A 320 10.31 -7.61 -12.24
C HIS A 320 9.17 -6.79 -12.86
N GLY A 321 9.26 -6.43 -14.15
CA GLY A 321 8.22 -5.66 -14.87
C GLY A 321 6.82 -6.25 -14.72
N TYR A 322 6.70 -7.57 -14.63
CA TYR A 322 5.44 -8.27 -14.36
C TYR A 322 4.76 -7.87 -13.03
N ILE A 323 5.52 -7.45 -12.00
CA ILE A 323 4.96 -6.96 -10.73
C ILE A 323 4.28 -5.61 -10.93
N PHE A 324 4.95 -4.69 -11.63
CA PHE A 324 4.39 -3.36 -11.93
C PHE A 324 3.16 -3.47 -12.84
N ALA A 325 3.25 -4.28 -13.90
CA ALA A 325 2.12 -4.55 -14.78
C ALA A 325 0.94 -5.18 -14.03
N ALA A 326 1.20 -6.09 -13.08
CA ALA A 326 0.16 -6.65 -12.23
C ALA A 326 -0.47 -5.60 -11.31
N GLY A 327 0.34 -4.71 -10.69
CA GLY A 327 -0.16 -3.63 -9.85
C GLY A 327 -1.15 -2.71 -10.60
N VAL A 328 -0.79 -2.29 -11.81
CA VAL A 328 -1.66 -1.51 -12.71
C VAL A 328 -2.93 -2.28 -13.07
N LYS A 329 -2.83 -3.57 -13.39
CA LYS A 329 -3.99 -4.41 -13.71
C LYS A 329 -4.93 -4.57 -12.50
N VAL A 330 -4.38 -4.78 -11.30
CA VAL A 330 -5.17 -4.93 -10.06
C VAL A 330 -5.84 -3.61 -9.68
N SER A 331 -5.16 -2.47 -9.76
CA SER A 331 -5.79 -1.17 -9.45
C SER A 331 -6.92 -0.85 -10.43
N HIS A 332 -6.73 -1.07 -11.73
CA HIS A 332 -7.80 -0.93 -12.73
C HIS A 332 -8.96 -1.90 -12.52
N LEU A 333 -8.69 -3.12 -12.06
CA LEU A 333 -9.72 -4.09 -11.72
C LEU A 333 -10.56 -3.59 -10.54
N ILE A 334 -9.91 -3.10 -9.47
CA ILE A 334 -10.59 -2.49 -8.32
C ILE A 334 -11.49 -1.33 -8.80
N ASP A 335 -10.96 -0.44 -9.63
CA ASP A 335 -11.69 0.70 -10.17
C ASP A 335 -12.88 0.32 -11.05
N LYS A 336 -12.70 -0.68 -11.93
CA LYS A 336 -13.75 -1.22 -12.78
C LYS A 336 -14.95 -1.68 -11.94
N TYR A 337 -14.69 -2.39 -10.85
CA TYR A 337 -15.75 -2.92 -10.00
C TYR A 337 -16.32 -1.83 -9.07
N LEU A 338 -15.50 -1.00 -8.42
CA LEU A 338 -15.98 0.11 -7.58
C LEU A 338 -16.87 1.10 -8.35
N ASN A 339 -16.48 1.48 -9.57
CA ASN A 339 -17.25 2.42 -10.39
C ASN A 339 -18.64 1.88 -10.80
N ARG A 340 -18.77 0.57 -11.00
CA ARG A 340 -20.08 -0.06 -11.28
C ARG A 340 -20.98 0.06 -10.05
N VAL A 341 -20.46 -0.23 -8.87
CA VAL A 341 -21.23 -0.15 -7.62
C VAL A 341 -21.69 1.27 -7.32
N VAL A 342 -20.79 2.26 -7.44
CA VAL A 342 -21.13 3.67 -7.18
C VAL A 342 -22.23 4.16 -8.14
N LYS A 343 -22.22 3.72 -9.40
CA LYS A 343 -23.28 4.05 -10.38
C LYS A 343 -24.64 3.43 -10.03
N GLU A 344 -24.65 2.24 -9.45
CA GLU A 344 -25.89 1.53 -9.11
C GLU A 344 -26.53 2.00 -7.80
N LYS A 345 -25.78 2.62 -6.89
CA LYS A 345 -26.29 3.18 -5.63
C LYS A 345 -25.72 4.58 -5.31
N PRO A 346 -26.12 5.63 -6.04
CA PRO A 346 -25.57 6.97 -5.86
C PRO A 346 -25.94 7.67 -4.53
N GLU A 347 -27.03 7.27 -3.86
CA GLU A 347 -27.54 7.94 -2.64
C GLU A 347 -27.28 7.20 -1.32
N GLY A 348 -26.74 5.97 -1.35
CA GLY A 348 -26.51 5.15 -0.15
C GLY A 348 -25.03 4.86 0.07
N GLY A 349 -24.48 5.26 1.23
CA GLY A 349 -23.13 4.84 1.64
C GLY A 349 -23.06 3.31 1.73
N LEU A 350 -22.24 2.70 0.87
CA LEU A 350 -22.11 1.24 0.75
C LEU A 350 -21.40 0.64 1.95
N SER A 351 -22.01 -0.30 2.67
CA SER A 351 -21.31 -1.04 3.72
C SER A 351 -20.15 -1.87 3.17
N PHE A 352 -19.09 -2.12 3.95
CA PHE A 352 -18.05 -3.06 3.54
C PHE A 352 -18.61 -4.47 3.33
N THR A 353 -19.64 -4.86 4.07
CA THR A 353 -20.40 -6.09 3.79
C THR A 353 -21.14 -6.03 2.48
N GLU A 354 -21.50 -4.87 1.92
CA GLU A 354 -22.00 -4.75 0.55
C GLU A 354 -20.88 -4.71 -0.47
N VAL A 355 -19.75 -4.02 -0.23
CA VAL A 355 -18.57 -4.09 -1.10
C VAL A 355 -18.01 -5.52 -1.17
N ILE A 356 -17.91 -6.20 -0.03
CA ILE A 356 -17.60 -7.62 0.10
C ILE A 356 -18.75 -8.51 -0.36
N LYS A 357 -20.05 -8.19 -0.19
CA LYS A 357 -21.13 -8.99 -0.80
C LYS A 357 -21.24 -8.79 -2.31
N LEU A 358 -20.76 -7.69 -2.86
CA LEU A 358 -20.62 -7.45 -4.30
C LEU A 358 -19.42 -8.23 -4.83
N LEU A 359 -18.31 -8.18 -4.09
CA LEU A 359 -17.24 -9.18 -4.13
C LEU A 359 -17.64 -10.49 -3.43
N LEU A 360 -18.90 -10.91 -3.27
CA LEU A 360 -19.25 -12.32 -2.92
C LEU A 360 -20.55 -12.81 -3.59
N SER A 361 -21.27 -11.96 -4.34
CA SER A 361 -22.40 -12.31 -5.22
C SER A 361 -21.86 -12.84 -6.55
N GLY A 362 -22.71 -13.17 -7.54
CA GLY A 362 -22.26 -13.72 -8.83
C GLY A 362 -21.11 -12.94 -9.49
N GLU A 363 -21.05 -11.62 -9.26
CA GLU A 363 -20.00 -10.71 -9.76
C GLU A 363 -18.65 -10.86 -9.06
N TYR A 364 -18.61 -11.41 -7.84
CA TYR A 364 -17.34 -11.76 -7.18
C TYR A 364 -16.57 -12.79 -7.94
N LYS A 365 -17.27 -13.83 -8.42
CA LYS A 365 -16.60 -14.92 -9.12
C LYS A 365 -15.91 -14.40 -10.36
N ASP A 366 -16.49 -13.36 -10.99
CA ASP A 366 -15.84 -12.66 -12.09
C ASP A 366 -14.65 -11.83 -11.63
N PHE A 367 -14.77 -11.05 -10.53
CA PHE A 367 -13.63 -10.32 -9.96
C PHE A 367 -12.49 -11.25 -9.57
N GLU A 368 -12.76 -12.27 -8.76
CA GLU A 368 -11.81 -13.28 -8.26
C GLU A 368 -11.15 -14.00 -9.43
N LYS A 369 -11.90 -14.35 -10.48
CA LYS A 369 -11.34 -14.96 -11.69
C LYS A 369 -10.43 -14.02 -12.45
N GLU A 370 -10.84 -12.78 -12.70
CA GLU A 370 -10.00 -11.77 -13.36
C GLU A 370 -8.73 -11.48 -12.54
N TYR A 371 -8.87 -11.38 -11.22
CA TYR A 371 -7.81 -11.13 -10.26
C TYR A 371 -6.81 -12.30 -10.18
N ALA A 372 -7.30 -13.53 -10.01
CA ALA A 372 -6.47 -14.73 -10.02
C ALA A 372 -5.74 -14.90 -11.36
N LYS A 373 -6.37 -14.51 -12.48
CA LYS A 373 -5.72 -14.50 -13.79
C LYS A 373 -4.53 -13.53 -13.82
N ILE A 374 -4.68 -12.31 -13.30
CA ILE A 374 -3.58 -11.33 -13.24
C ILE A 374 -2.40 -11.90 -12.45
N ILE A 375 -2.66 -12.51 -11.30
CA ILE A 375 -1.63 -13.09 -10.44
C ILE A 375 -0.97 -14.31 -11.11
N ALA A 376 -1.75 -15.17 -11.78
CA ALA A 376 -1.23 -16.31 -12.53
C ALA A 376 -0.32 -15.87 -13.69
N GLU A 377 -0.69 -14.83 -14.43
CA GLU A 377 0.14 -14.23 -15.48
C GLU A 377 1.49 -13.73 -14.90
N ALA A 378 1.45 -13.05 -13.76
CA ALA A 378 2.65 -12.57 -13.07
C ALA A 378 3.54 -13.72 -12.56
N LYS A 379 2.93 -14.79 -12.03
CA LYS A 379 3.65 -15.98 -11.57
C LYS A 379 4.42 -16.62 -12.71
N VAL A 380 3.76 -16.89 -13.84
CA VAL A 380 4.40 -17.48 -15.03
C VAL A 380 5.54 -16.59 -15.53
N ALA A 381 5.37 -15.26 -15.51
CA ALA A 381 6.42 -14.34 -15.93
C ALA A 381 7.66 -14.34 -15.01
N SER A 382 7.47 -14.62 -13.71
CA SER A 382 8.54 -14.67 -12.71
C SER A 382 9.44 -15.90 -12.80
N GLU A 383 8.87 -17.03 -13.22
CA GLU A 383 9.57 -18.33 -13.28
C GLU A 383 10.60 -18.41 -14.43
N TRP A 384 10.68 -17.36 -15.25
CA TRP A 384 11.55 -17.28 -16.43
C TRP A 384 13.00 -17.70 -16.16
N ASN A 385 13.65 -17.10 -15.17
CA ASN A 385 15.07 -17.33 -14.90
C ASN A 385 15.33 -18.76 -14.42
N GLU A 386 14.47 -19.29 -13.54
CA GLU A 386 14.58 -20.66 -13.03
C GLU A 386 14.37 -21.68 -14.14
N THR A 387 13.32 -21.50 -14.94
CA THR A 387 12.98 -22.36 -16.09
C THR A 387 14.14 -22.45 -17.08
N VAL A 388 14.71 -21.30 -17.46
CA VAL A 388 15.85 -21.26 -18.40
C VAL A 388 17.09 -21.93 -17.81
N ASN A 389 17.38 -21.71 -16.52
CA ASN A 389 18.53 -22.33 -15.86
C ASN A 389 18.39 -23.86 -15.75
N GLU A 390 17.19 -24.36 -15.45
CA GLU A 390 16.93 -25.80 -15.42
C GLU A 390 17.05 -26.42 -16.82
N LEU A 391 16.46 -25.78 -17.84
CA LEU A 391 16.56 -26.22 -19.22
C LEU A 391 18.00 -26.28 -19.70
N HIS A 392 18.83 -25.27 -19.40
CA HIS A 392 20.26 -25.29 -19.72
C HIS A 392 20.98 -26.51 -19.10
N LYS A 393 20.75 -26.80 -17.82
CA LYS A 393 21.33 -27.98 -17.13
C LYS A 393 20.86 -29.31 -17.73
N ARG A 394 19.58 -29.39 -18.13
CA ARG A 394 19.02 -30.60 -18.76
C ARG A 394 19.56 -30.80 -20.17
N ILE A 395 19.69 -29.73 -20.95
CA ILE A 395 20.24 -29.74 -22.31
C ILE A 395 21.70 -30.19 -22.30
N SER A 396 22.51 -29.76 -21.33
CA SER A 396 23.94 -30.12 -21.25
C SER A 396 24.16 -31.63 -21.05
N ASN A 397 23.19 -32.32 -20.44
CA ASN A 397 23.25 -33.75 -20.13
C ASN A 397 22.44 -34.62 -21.11
N ALA A 398 21.77 -34.01 -22.10
CA ALA A 398 20.94 -34.72 -23.07
C ALA A 398 21.67 -34.93 -24.39
N SER A 399 21.28 -35.98 -25.12
CA SER A 399 21.78 -36.30 -26.46
C SER A 399 20.63 -36.73 -27.38
N GLY A 400 20.88 -36.67 -28.69
CA GLY A 400 19.92 -37.10 -29.72
C GLY A 400 18.57 -36.37 -29.63
N SER A 401 17.48 -37.08 -29.90
CA SER A 401 16.12 -36.53 -29.91
C SER A 401 15.73 -35.83 -28.60
N LYS A 402 16.15 -36.36 -27.45
CA LYS A 402 15.88 -35.73 -26.14
C LYS A 402 16.50 -34.34 -26.03
N LYS A 403 17.71 -34.13 -26.57
CA LYS A 403 18.34 -32.80 -26.57
C LYS A 403 17.55 -31.80 -27.41
N ILE A 404 17.06 -32.24 -28.56
CA ILE A 404 16.26 -31.42 -29.48
C ILE A 404 14.93 -31.00 -28.83
N THR A 405 14.25 -31.92 -28.15
CA THR A 405 13.02 -31.60 -27.39
C THR A 405 13.28 -30.51 -26.35
N LEU A 406 14.33 -30.66 -25.53
CA LEU A 406 14.68 -29.67 -24.51
C LEU A 406 15.08 -28.32 -25.10
N GLN A 407 15.76 -28.31 -26.25
CA GLN A 407 16.06 -27.08 -26.98
C GLN A 407 14.79 -26.41 -27.52
N SER A 408 13.81 -27.19 -28.00
CA SER A 408 12.51 -26.66 -28.40
C SER A 408 11.77 -26.06 -27.21
N GLU A 409 11.77 -26.73 -26.05
CA GLU A 409 11.23 -26.18 -24.78
C GLU A 409 11.88 -24.83 -24.42
N LEU A 410 13.22 -24.72 -24.50
CA LEU A 410 13.92 -23.45 -24.24
C LEU A 410 13.50 -22.34 -25.21
N VAL A 411 13.35 -22.66 -26.50
CA VAL A 411 12.88 -21.67 -27.49
C VAL A 411 11.44 -21.24 -27.19
N GLN A 412 10.56 -22.15 -26.77
CA GLN A 412 9.20 -21.81 -26.34
C GLN A 412 9.18 -20.90 -25.11
N SER A 413 10.07 -21.13 -24.14
CA SER A 413 10.21 -20.21 -23.02
C SER A 413 10.63 -18.81 -23.53
N ILE A 414 11.61 -18.71 -24.44
CA ILE A 414 12.08 -17.41 -24.99
C ILE A 414 10.93 -16.68 -25.71
N ILE A 415 10.13 -17.41 -26.50
CA ILE A 415 8.93 -16.90 -27.17
C ILE A 415 7.96 -16.30 -26.16
N GLN A 416 7.68 -17.01 -25.06
CA GLN A 416 6.76 -16.51 -24.04
C GLN A 416 7.32 -15.26 -23.35
N LYS A 417 8.61 -15.25 -23.00
CA LYS A 417 9.24 -14.07 -22.38
C LYS A 417 9.19 -12.83 -23.28
N ALA A 418 9.45 -13.00 -24.57
CA ALA A 418 9.39 -11.89 -25.52
C ALA A 418 7.97 -11.30 -25.63
N LYS A 419 6.93 -12.15 -25.69
CA LYS A 419 5.53 -11.71 -25.65
C LYS A 419 5.21 -10.96 -24.35
N ASN A 420 5.55 -11.54 -23.21
CA ASN A 420 5.28 -10.95 -21.90
C ASN A 420 5.95 -9.58 -21.75
N ILE A 421 7.23 -9.44 -22.11
CA ILE A 421 7.93 -8.15 -22.08
C ILE A 421 7.19 -7.11 -22.93
N GLY A 422 6.76 -7.47 -24.14
CA GLY A 422 6.04 -6.54 -25.01
C GLY A 422 4.72 -6.05 -24.39
N GLU A 423 3.95 -6.95 -23.78
CA GLU A 423 2.70 -6.62 -23.10
C GLU A 423 2.91 -5.81 -21.81
N GLU A 424 3.86 -6.22 -20.96
CA GLU A 424 4.20 -5.55 -19.70
C GLU A 424 4.61 -4.10 -19.93
N TYR A 425 5.55 -3.86 -20.86
CA TYR A 425 6.02 -2.51 -21.17
C TYR A 425 4.93 -1.64 -21.80
N GLU A 426 4.08 -2.21 -22.65
CA GLU A 426 2.95 -1.45 -23.22
C GLU A 426 2.00 -0.96 -22.13
N ILE A 427 1.65 -1.81 -21.16
CA ILE A 427 0.76 -1.46 -20.05
C ILE A 427 1.39 -0.38 -19.18
N ILE A 428 2.64 -0.59 -18.75
CA ILE A 428 3.34 0.33 -17.84
C ILE A 428 3.53 1.69 -18.49
N PHE A 429 3.96 1.71 -19.76
CA PHE A 429 4.18 2.96 -20.48
C PHE A 429 2.88 3.74 -20.71
N LYS A 430 1.81 3.06 -21.14
CA LYS A 430 0.52 3.71 -21.37
C LYS A 430 -0.05 4.30 -20.08
N ASN A 431 0.11 3.59 -18.96
CA ASN A 431 -0.30 4.08 -17.66
C ASN A 431 0.46 5.36 -17.28
N ALA A 432 1.80 5.32 -17.29
CA ALA A 432 2.64 6.46 -16.93
C ALA A 432 2.40 7.68 -17.85
N GLN A 433 2.29 7.47 -19.16
CA GLN A 433 2.00 8.58 -20.08
C GLN A 433 0.62 9.19 -19.80
N LYS A 434 -0.37 8.35 -19.44
CA LYS A 434 -1.71 8.83 -19.12
C LYS A 434 -1.72 9.65 -17.83
N GLU A 435 -1.01 9.20 -16.81
CA GLU A 435 -0.82 9.93 -15.55
C GLU A 435 -0.23 11.33 -15.82
N PHE A 436 0.88 11.42 -16.56
CA PHE A 436 1.47 12.73 -16.90
C PHE A 436 0.54 13.63 -17.72
N GLU A 437 -0.20 13.08 -18.68
CA GLU A 437 -1.18 13.86 -19.46
C GLU A 437 -2.27 14.45 -18.56
N ASP A 438 -2.76 13.65 -17.62
CA ASP A 438 -3.84 14.05 -16.71
C ASP A 438 -3.35 15.06 -15.65
N GLU A 439 -2.13 14.89 -15.11
CA GLU A 439 -1.47 15.86 -14.23
C GLU A 439 -1.34 17.22 -14.91
N ILE A 440 -0.77 17.27 -16.12
CA ILE A 440 -0.61 18.51 -16.88
C ILE A 440 -1.98 19.12 -17.20
N THR A 441 -2.99 18.29 -17.49
CA THR A 441 -4.37 18.74 -17.69
C THR A 441 -4.96 19.36 -16.43
N ALA A 442 -4.71 18.78 -15.26
CA ALA A 442 -5.17 19.30 -13.98
C ALA A 442 -4.53 20.67 -13.66
N ILE A 443 -3.20 20.76 -13.77
CA ILE A 443 -2.43 22.00 -13.57
C ILE A 443 -2.93 23.09 -14.55
N SER A 444 -3.11 22.75 -15.83
CA SER A 444 -3.65 23.68 -16.84
C SER A 444 -5.02 24.23 -16.41
N LYS A 445 -5.93 23.37 -15.96
CA LYS A 445 -7.26 23.78 -15.47
C LYS A 445 -7.17 24.67 -14.24
N GLU A 446 -6.28 24.38 -13.30
CA GLU A 446 -6.07 25.19 -12.09
C GLU A 446 -5.57 26.60 -12.44
N ILE A 447 -4.58 26.72 -13.33
CA ILE A 447 -4.07 28.01 -13.80
C ILE A 447 -5.19 28.81 -14.49
N LEU A 448 -5.94 28.16 -15.38
CA LEU A 448 -7.06 28.79 -16.09
C LEU A 448 -8.16 29.27 -15.12
N ALA A 449 -8.49 28.48 -14.10
CA ALA A 449 -9.47 28.83 -13.08
C ALA A 449 -9.00 30.01 -12.22
N GLY A 450 -7.75 29.99 -11.76
CA GLY A 450 -7.15 31.07 -10.96
C GLY A 450 -7.10 32.39 -11.72
N ALA A 451 -6.71 32.35 -12.99
CA ALA A 451 -6.75 33.50 -13.89
C ALA A 451 -8.19 34.03 -14.10
N GLY A 452 -9.15 33.13 -14.25
CA GLY A 452 -10.57 33.48 -14.31
C GLY A 452 -11.08 34.20 -13.06
N ALA A 453 -10.58 33.84 -11.88
CA ALA A 453 -10.97 34.45 -10.61
C ALA A 453 -10.50 35.91 -10.46
N ILE A 454 -9.37 36.28 -11.08
CA ILE A 454 -8.83 37.66 -11.06
C ILE A 454 -9.29 38.52 -12.24
N LYS A 455 -10.17 38.00 -13.11
CA LYS A 455 -10.75 38.71 -14.26
C LYS A 455 -11.46 40.02 -13.90
N ASN A 456 -11.92 40.20 -12.66
CA ASN A 456 -12.52 41.48 -12.25
C ASN A 456 -11.52 42.64 -12.17
N TYR A 457 -10.22 42.35 -12.23
CA TYR A 457 -9.13 43.33 -12.16
C TYR A 457 -8.40 43.50 -13.50
N LEU A 458 -8.78 42.75 -14.53
CA LEU A 458 -8.12 42.70 -15.84
C LEU A 458 -9.17 42.65 -16.96
N THR A 459 -8.82 43.14 -18.13
CA THR A 459 -9.64 42.95 -19.33
C THR A 459 -9.65 41.47 -19.75
N TYR A 460 -10.65 41.08 -20.54
CA TYR A 460 -10.70 39.74 -21.11
C TYR A 460 -9.41 39.38 -21.87
N TRP A 461 -8.86 40.33 -22.63
CA TRP A 461 -7.65 40.13 -23.42
C TRP A 461 -6.39 39.93 -22.56
N GLU A 462 -6.22 40.71 -21.50
CA GLU A 462 -5.10 40.53 -20.56
C GLU A 462 -5.18 39.15 -19.87
N VAL A 463 -6.37 38.69 -19.50
CA VAL A 463 -6.56 37.33 -18.97
C VAL A 463 -6.22 36.27 -20.02
N GLN A 464 -6.66 36.45 -21.28
CA GLN A 464 -6.38 35.49 -22.36
C GLN A 464 -4.89 35.42 -22.71
N GLU A 465 -4.20 36.56 -22.83
CA GLU A 465 -2.74 36.57 -23.06
C GLU A 465 -1.99 35.91 -21.90
N MET A 466 -2.40 36.18 -20.66
CA MET A 466 -1.79 35.60 -19.48
C MET A 466 -1.94 34.07 -19.42
N VAL A 467 -3.09 33.52 -19.80
CA VAL A 467 -3.34 32.06 -19.73
C VAL A 467 -2.97 31.29 -20.98
N SER A 468 -2.81 31.97 -22.12
CA SER A 468 -2.54 31.33 -23.42
C SER A 468 -1.37 30.33 -23.35
N PRO A 469 -0.21 30.64 -22.73
CA PRO A 469 0.90 29.69 -22.61
C PRO A 469 0.59 28.44 -21.79
N TYR A 470 -0.42 28.50 -20.90
CA TYR A 470 -0.76 27.45 -19.95
C TYR A 470 -1.95 26.59 -20.39
N GLY A 471 -2.48 26.80 -21.59
CA GLY A 471 -3.44 25.88 -22.20
C GLY A 471 -2.81 24.52 -22.47
N ILE A 472 -3.58 23.44 -22.30
CA ILE A 472 -3.10 22.06 -22.45
C ILE A 472 -2.35 21.81 -23.78
N ASN A 473 -2.80 22.42 -24.87
CA ASN A 473 -2.16 22.27 -26.19
C ASN A 473 -0.73 22.85 -26.26
N ASN A 474 -0.35 23.71 -25.31
CA ASN A 474 0.99 24.31 -25.21
C ASN A 474 1.85 23.63 -24.15
N LEU A 475 1.24 22.99 -23.15
CA LEU A 475 1.94 22.26 -22.08
C LEU A 475 2.16 20.78 -22.40
N TRP A 476 1.31 20.19 -23.25
CA TRP A 476 1.35 18.79 -23.63
C TRP A 476 1.52 18.63 -25.14
N ASP A 477 2.62 18.01 -25.55
CA ASP A 477 2.83 17.65 -26.95
C ASP A 477 2.10 16.35 -27.28
N SER A 478 0.81 16.48 -27.64
CA SER A 478 -0.02 15.36 -28.08
C SER A 478 0.54 14.62 -29.31
N GLY A 479 1.32 15.31 -30.16
CA GLY A 479 2.02 14.71 -31.29
C GLY A 479 3.11 13.77 -30.81
N GLN A 480 3.97 14.23 -29.91
CA GLN A 480 5.01 13.42 -29.29
C GLN A 480 4.43 12.27 -28.45
N ALA A 481 3.33 12.48 -27.71
CA ALA A 481 2.64 11.43 -26.98
C ALA A 481 2.11 10.33 -27.93
N SER A 482 1.54 10.71 -29.07
CA SER A 482 1.17 9.76 -30.13
C SER A 482 2.37 9.03 -30.72
N LEU A 483 3.48 9.73 -30.97
CA LEU A 483 4.73 9.12 -31.45
C LEU A 483 5.27 8.10 -30.45
N ASN A 484 5.33 8.43 -29.17
CA ASN A 484 5.80 7.52 -28.12
C ASN A 484 4.90 6.28 -28.01
N THR A 485 3.57 6.48 -28.03
CA THR A 485 2.61 5.37 -28.03
C THR A 485 2.80 4.44 -29.24
N ASN A 486 3.04 5.01 -30.42
CA ASN A 486 3.34 4.25 -31.63
C ASN A 486 4.69 3.53 -31.54
N GLN A 487 5.72 4.13 -30.94
CA GLN A 487 7.01 3.48 -30.73
C GLN A 487 6.90 2.27 -29.80
N VAL A 488 6.15 2.38 -28.71
CA VAL A 488 5.92 1.27 -27.78
C VAL A 488 5.10 0.17 -28.43
N LYS A 489 4.08 0.54 -29.23
CA LYS A 489 3.33 -0.43 -30.05
C LYS A 489 4.25 -1.16 -31.03
N GLN A 490 5.11 -0.44 -31.75
CA GLN A 490 6.09 -1.04 -32.66
C GLN A 490 7.10 -1.93 -31.92
N TYR A 491 7.51 -1.57 -30.71
CA TYR A 491 8.37 -2.39 -29.88
C TYR A 491 7.71 -3.73 -29.54
N LYS A 492 6.45 -3.70 -29.10
CA LYS A 492 5.65 -4.92 -28.88
C LYS A 492 5.48 -5.73 -30.16
N GLU A 493 5.10 -5.11 -31.28
CA GLU A 493 4.93 -5.78 -32.57
C GLU A 493 6.24 -6.47 -33.03
N LYS A 494 7.40 -5.84 -32.82
CA LYS A 494 8.71 -6.46 -33.11
C LYS A 494 8.99 -7.67 -32.22
N LEU A 495 8.63 -7.63 -30.94
CA LEU A 495 8.75 -8.79 -30.04
C LEU A 495 7.80 -9.92 -30.42
N GLU A 496 6.58 -9.60 -30.86
CA GLU A 496 5.64 -10.58 -31.41
C GLU A 496 6.17 -11.19 -32.71
N GLU A 497 6.71 -10.39 -33.63
CA GLU A 497 7.31 -10.88 -34.87
C GLU A 497 8.50 -11.79 -34.59
N PHE A 498 9.39 -11.38 -33.67
CA PHE A 498 10.50 -12.19 -33.19
C PHE A 498 10.01 -13.53 -32.62
N SER A 499 8.98 -13.48 -31.77
CA SER A 499 8.33 -14.65 -31.18
C SER A 499 7.73 -15.59 -32.23
N ASN A 500 7.10 -15.03 -33.27
CA ASN A 500 6.51 -15.80 -34.36
C ASN A 500 7.59 -16.48 -35.22
N LYS A 501 8.69 -15.77 -35.52
CA LYS A 501 9.86 -16.34 -36.22
C LYS A 501 10.49 -17.47 -35.40
N LEU A 502 10.68 -17.29 -34.09
CA LEU A 502 11.17 -18.34 -33.21
C LEU A 502 10.23 -19.54 -33.15
N SER A 503 8.91 -19.31 -33.18
CA SER A 503 7.93 -20.41 -33.19
C SER A 503 8.07 -21.30 -34.43
N VAL A 504 8.34 -20.69 -35.59
CA VAL A 504 8.66 -21.43 -36.82
C VAL A 504 9.93 -22.27 -36.62
N VAL A 505 10.99 -21.69 -36.07
CA VAL A 505 12.24 -22.43 -35.77
C VAL A 505 11.98 -23.59 -34.81
N ALA A 506 11.23 -23.36 -33.73
CA ALA A 506 10.93 -24.36 -32.73
C ALA A 506 10.20 -25.58 -33.31
N ASN A 507 9.27 -25.35 -34.24
CA ASN A 507 8.49 -26.39 -34.91
C ASN A 507 9.31 -27.21 -35.93
N HIS A 508 10.41 -26.67 -36.44
CA HIS A 508 11.24 -27.31 -37.46
C HIS A 508 12.59 -27.83 -36.92
N LEU A 509 12.86 -27.70 -35.62
CA LEU A 509 14.11 -28.11 -34.98
C LEU A 509 14.53 -29.55 -35.32
N THR A 510 13.59 -30.50 -35.23
CA THR A 510 13.86 -31.92 -35.55
C THR A 510 14.19 -32.13 -37.02
N GLU A 511 13.53 -31.38 -37.92
CA GLU A 511 13.78 -31.48 -39.36
C GLU A 511 15.13 -30.86 -39.73
N TYR A 512 15.51 -29.73 -39.12
CA TYR A 512 16.83 -29.12 -39.31
C TYR A 512 17.97 -30.01 -38.82
N ASP A 513 17.79 -30.66 -37.66
CA ASP A 513 18.79 -31.61 -37.15
C ASP A 513 18.95 -32.82 -38.09
N ARG A 514 17.82 -33.38 -38.57
CA ARG A 514 17.83 -34.47 -39.55
C ARG A 514 18.55 -34.09 -40.84
N GLN A 515 18.31 -32.88 -41.36
CA GLN A 515 18.98 -32.37 -42.56
C GLN A 515 20.49 -32.21 -42.33
N ALA A 516 20.90 -31.63 -41.21
CA ALA A 516 22.31 -31.47 -40.85
C ALA A 516 23.01 -32.83 -40.72
N GLY A 517 22.38 -33.81 -40.07
CA GLY A 517 22.87 -35.18 -39.99
C GLY A 517 23.06 -35.80 -41.38
N ASN A 518 22.07 -35.69 -42.26
CA ASN A 518 22.16 -36.22 -43.62
C ASN A 518 23.29 -35.61 -44.45
N ILE A 519 23.64 -34.33 -44.24
CA ILE A 519 24.78 -33.69 -44.89
C ILE A 519 26.10 -34.24 -44.35
N LEU A 520 26.21 -34.43 -43.03
CA LEU A 520 27.40 -34.98 -42.38
C LEU A 520 27.67 -36.44 -42.76
N PHE A 521 26.62 -37.25 -42.94
CA PHE A 521 26.74 -38.67 -43.32
C PHE A 521 26.82 -38.92 -44.84
N LYS A 522 26.54 -37.92 -45.68
CA LYS A 522 26.80 -37.98 -47.13
C LYS A 522 28.23 -37.62 -47.54
N ASN A 523 28.99 -37.00 -46.64
CA ASN A 523 30.39 -36.58 -46.84
C ASN A 523 31.40 -37.49 -46.11
N LYS A 524 30.98 -38.70 -45.73
CA LYS A 524 31.85 -39.83 -45.36
C LYS A 524 31.69 -40.90 -46.42
#